data_AF-I3E9J9-F1
#
_entry.id   AF-I3E9J9-F1
#
_cell.length_a   1.000
_cell.length_b   1.000
_cell.length_c   1.000
_cell.angle_alpha   90.00
_cell.angle_beta   90.00
_cell.angle_gamma   90.00
#
_symmetry.space_group_name_H-M   'P 1'
#
loop_
_entity.id
_entity.type
_entity.pdbx_description
1 polymer ?
#
loop_
_entity_poly.entity_id
_entity_poly.type
_entity_poly.pdbx_seq_one_letter_code
_entity_poly.pdbx_strand_id
1 'polypeptide(L)' 'MARLKEWTEILREDVNREDSVLISTFGKITNFLFKTTLLLGLPLLVYVFIQFHSLF' A
#
# COMPACT_ATOMS: atom_id res chain seq x y z
N MET A 1 21.67 20.47 7.83
CA MET A 1 22.03 19.98 6.48
C MET A 1 22.84 18.69 6.51
N ALA A 2 23.86 18.55 7.36
CA ALA A 2 24.67 17.31 7.44
C ALA A 2 23.85 16.02 7.68
N ARG A 3 22.95 16.03 8.67
CA ARG A 3 22.13 14.84 8.99
C ARG A 3 21.18 14.43 7.86
N LEU A 4 20.56 15.40 7.17
CA LEU A 4 19.65 15.10 6.05
C LEU A 4 20.37 14.38 4.91
N LYS A 5 21.61 14.80 4.61
CA LYS A 5 22.42 14.16 3.58
C LYS A 5 22.77 12.71 3.95
N GLU A 6 23.12 12.49 5.21
CA GLU A 6 23.44 11.17 5.76
C GLU A 6 22.23 10.23 5.70
N TRP A 7 21.03 10.70 6.07
CA TRP A 7 19.78 9.95 5.92
C TRP A 7 19.47 9.62 4.47
N THR A 8 19.66 10.56 3.54
CA THR A 8 19.41 10.30 2.11
C THR A 8 20.39 9.31 1.51
N GLU A 9 21.65 9.29 1.95
CA GLU A 9 22.65 8.32 1.50
C GLU A 9 22.32 6.91 2.00
N ILE A 10 21.92 6.77 3.27
CA ILE A 10 21.47 5.50 3.86
C ILE A 10 20.23 4.95 3.13
N LEU A 11 19.25 5.81 2.83
CA LEU A 11 18.06 5.43 2.08
C LEU A 11 18.40 5.00 0.65
N ARG A 12 19.31 5.73 -0.01
CA ARG A 12 19.78 5.40 -1.36
C ARG A 12 20.49 4.04 -1.38
N GLU A 13 21.32 3.76 -0.39
CA GLU A 13 21.98 2.47 -0.27
C GLU A 13 21.00 1.34 0.00
N ASP A 14 20.02 1.54 0.89
CA ASP A 14 19.03 0.50 1.21
C ASP A 14 18.15 0.16 0.00
N VAL A 15 17.76 1.16 -0.80
CA VAL A 15 16.93 0.96 -2.01
C VAL A 15 17.68 0.24 -3.13
N ASN A 16 19.00 0.42 -3.23
CA ASN A 16 19.82 -0.21 -4.28
C ASN A 16 20.31 -1.62 -3.92
N ARG A 17 20.07 -2.09 -2.69
CA ARG A 17 20.40 -3.47 -2.29
C ARG A 17 19.28 -4.41 -2.71
N GLU A 18 19.65 -5.62 -3.15
CA GLU A 18 18.67 -6.66 -3.52
C GLU A 18 17.75 -7.03 -2.34
N ASP A 19 18.30 -7.05 -1.12
CA ASP A 19 17.58 -7.29 0.13
C ASP A 19 17.02 -6.01 0.78
N SER A 20 16.58 -5.04 -0.03
CA SER A 20 16.08 -3.75 0.47
C SER A 20 14.94 -3.92 1.49
N VAL A 21 15.20 -3.48 2.73
CA VAL A 21 14.21 -3.57 3.82
C VAL A 21 13.06 -2.60 3.56
N LEU A 22 13.35 -1.40 3.03
CA LEU A 22 12.32 -0.44 2.64
C LEU A 22 11.40 -0.98 1.55
N ILE A 23 11.95 -1.49 0.45
CA ILE A 23 11.13 -1.99 -0.67
C ILE A 23 10.29 -3.17 -0.21
N SER A 24 10.87 -4.13 0.52
CA SER A 24 10.14 -5.31 1.00
C SER A 24 9.03 -4.94 1.98
N THR A 25 9.26 -3.98 2.88
CA THR A 25 8.26 -3.50 3.84
C THR A 25 7.14 -2.73 3.13
N PHE A 26 7.50 -1.86 2.19
CA PHE A 26 6.52 -1.12 1.38
C PHE A 26 5.64 -2.07 0.55
N GLY A 27 6.23 -3.11 -0.05
CA GLY A 27 5.51 -4.17 -0.75
C GLY A 27 4.53 -4.92 0.15
N LYS A 28 4.92 -5.25 1.38
CA LYS A 28 4.03 -5.90 2.36
C LYS A 28 2.86 -5.00 2.76
N ILE A 29 3.12 -3.72 3.03
CA ILE A 29 2.09 -2.75 3.42
C ILE A 29 1.11 -2.53 2.27
N THR A 30 1.60 -2.29 1.06
CA THR A 30 0.75 -2.06 -0.12
C THR A 30 -0.09 -3.30 -0.45
N ASN A 31 0.47 -4.51 -0.35
CA ASN A 31 -0.27 -5.75 -0.52
C ASN A 31 -1.35 -5.94 0.56
N PHE A 32 -1.04 -5.62 1.83
CA PHE A 32 -2.01 -5.67 2.91
C PHE A 32 -3.18 -4.69 2.67
N LEU A 33 -2.86 -3.44 2.31
CA LEU A 33 -3.87 -2.43 1.98
C LEU A 33 -4.73 -2.86 0.79
N PHE A 34 -4.11 -3.39 -0.27
CA PHE A 34 -4.82 -3.89 -1.45
C PHE A 34 -5.81 -5.01 -1.09
N LYS A 35 -5.35 -6.02 -0.34
CA LYS A 35 -6.22 -7.12 0.12
C LYS A 35 -7.35 -6.63 1.01
N THR A 36 -7.06 -5.68 1.90
CA THR A 36 -8.08 -5.09 2.79
C THR A 36 -9.13 -4.31 2.00
N THR A 37 -8.69 -3.51 1.02
CA THR A 37 -9.58 -2.77 0.12
C THR A 37 -10.43 -3.71 -0.72
N LEU A 38 -9.89 -4.81 -1.22
CA LEU A 38 -10.71 -5.81 -1.92
C LEU A 38 -11.71 -6.49 -0.99
N LEU A 39 -11.27 -6.91 0.19
CA LEU A 39 -12.10 -7.60 1.17
C LEU A 39 -13.29 -6.76 1.63
N LEU A 40 -13.09 -5.45 1.82
CA LEU A 40 -14.15 -4.53 2.27
C LEU A 40 -14.89 -3.87 1.10
N GLY A 41 -14.18 -3.57 0.01
CA GLY A 41 -14.70 -2.88 -1.15
C GLY A 41 -15.63 -3.74 -1.99
N LEU A 42 -15.36 -5.04 -2.15
CA LEU A 42 -16.25 -5.93 -2.90
C LEU A 42 -17.62 -6.09 -2.20
N PRO A 43 -17.71 -6.42 -0.90
CA PRO A 43 -19.00 -6.45 -0.20
C PRO A 43 -19.74 -5.11 -0.26
N LEU A 44 -19.02 -3.99 -0.09
CA LEU A 44 -19.62 -2.66 -0.20
C LEU A 44 -20.20 -2.41 -1.59
N LEU A 45 -19.45 -2.73 -2.65
CA LEU A 45 -19.94 -2.61 -4.03
C LEU A 45 -21.18 -3.46 -4.25
N VAL A 46 -21.17 -4.73 -3.83
CA VAL A 46 -22.35 -5.61 -3.93
C VAL A 46 -23.55 -5.02 -3.20
N TYR A 47 -23.35 -4.52 -1.98
CA TYR A 47 -24.40 -3.87 -1.21
C TYR A 47 -24.98 -2.65 -1.95
N VAL A 48 -24.11 -1.78 -2.48
CA VAL A 48 -24.53 -0.61 -3.25
C VAL A 48 -25.30 -1.03 -4.50
N PHE A 49 -24.86 -2.04 -5.24
CA PHE A 49 -25.57 -2.56 -6.41
C PHE A 49 -26.98 -3.07 -6.06
N ILE A 50 -27.12 -3.82 -4.97
CA ILE A 50 -28.43 -4.30 -4.50
C ILE A 50 -29.35 -3.13 -4.16
N GLN A 51 -28.83 -2.15 -3.42
CA GLN A 51 -29.61 -0.96 -3.03
C GLN A 51 -30.05 -0.15 -4.25
N PHE A 52 -29.13 0.11 -5.20
CA PHE A 52 -29.45 0.81 -6.45
C PHE A 52 -30.47 0.04 -7.30
N HIS A 53 -30.36 -1.28 -7.40
CA HIS A 53 -31.34 -2.09 -8.12
C HIS A 53 -32.71 -2.08 -7.41
N SER A 54 -32.75 -2.05 -6.08
CA SER A 54 -34.01 -2.01 -5.33
C SER A 54 -34.73 -0.67 -5.39
N LEU A 55 -34.02 0.41 -5.75
CA LEU A 55 -34.55 1.77 -5.87
C LEU A 55 -35.14 2.09 -7.25
N PHE A 56 -34.91 1.25 -8.26
CA PHE A 56 -35.36 1.40 -9.65
C PHE A 56 -36.29 0.25 -10.07
#